data_AF-A0A1W1CUG0-F1
#
_entry.id   AF-A0A1W1CUG0-F1
#
_cell.length_a   1.000
_cell.length_b   1.000
_cell.length_c   1.000
_cell.angle_alpha   90.00
_cell.angle_beta   90.00
_cell.angle_gamma   90.00
#
_symmetry.space_group_name_H-M   'P 1'
#
loop_
_entity.id
_entity.type
_entity.pdbx_description
1 polymer ?
#
loop_
_entity_poly.entity_id
_entity_poly.type
_entity_poly.pdbx_seq_one_letter_code
_entity_poly.pdbx_strand_id
1 'polypeptide(L)'
;MQKNGLTRKLCVWLAALFLLTACDDSKPIVTIYHKEITQTPLPCMKLTVFPEEKDLSDTLMKLYPFKNDCPLVLSVSYKSSIHCNSGYNACRQALGNFPTSYLKMELRRGLGLQYSYYIDLKSKPDEADVQKGFERMEKDLKIGK
;
A
#
# COMPACT_ATOMS: atom_id res chain seq x y z
N MET A 1 45.39 -26.57 -25.72
CA MET A 1 43.94 -26.42 -25.94
C MET A 1 43.26 -25.99 -24.64
N GLN A 2 43.09 -24.69 -24.41
CA GLN A 2 42.39 -24.11 -23.26
C GLN A 2 41.02 -23.59 -23.74
N LYS A 3 39.93 -24.34 -23.52
CA LYS A 3 38.55 -23.89 -23.83
C LYS A 3 37.54 -24.19 -22.71
N ASN A 4 37.99 -24.39 -21.47
CA ASN A 4 37.10 -24.85 -20.38
C ASN A 4 36.76 -23.76 -19.34
N GLY A 5 37.33 -22.57 -19.45
CA GLY A 5 37.14 -21.49 -18.47
C GLY A 5 36.01 -20.50 -18.78
N LEU A 6 35.62 -20.38 -20.06
CA LEU A 6 34.68 -19.34 -20.51
C LEU A 6 33.21 -19.74 -20.27
N THR A 7 32.89 -21.03 -20.40
CA THR A 7 31.53 -21.57 -20.24
C THR A 7 31.04 -21.56 -18.79
N ARG A 8 31.93 -21.79 -17.82
CA ARG A 8 31.57 -21.84 -16.40
C ARG A 8 31.22 -20.47 -15.81
N LYS A 9 31.89 -19.40 -16.28
CA LYS A 9 31.59 -18.01 -15.88
C LYS A 9 30.29 -17.49 -16.49
N LEU A 10 29.95 -17.93 -17.72
CA LEU A 10 28.75 -17.53 -18.42
C LEU A 10 27.46 -18.05 -17.76
N CYS A 11 27.47 -19.30 -17.27
CA CYS A 11 26.31 -19.88 -16.57
C CYS A 11 26.01 -19.21 -15.22
N VAL A 12 27.04 -18.77 -14.48
CA VAL A 12 26.85 -18.06 -13.20
C VAL A 12 26.25 -16.67 -13.43
N TRP A 13 26.65 -16.00 -14.53
CA TRP A 13 26.06 -14.71 -14.92
C TRP A 13 24.60 -14.84 -15.40
N LEU A 14 24.25 -15.89 -16.14
CA LEU A 14 22.85 -16.14 -16.53
C LEU A 14 21.96 -16.49 -15.33
N ALA A 15 22.46 -17.24 -14.35
CA ALA A 15 21.71 -17.58 -13.14
C ALA A 15 21.43 -16.36 -12.25
N ALA A 16 22.34 -15.37 -12.23
CA ALA A 16 22.15 -14.13 -11.48
C ALA A 16 21.05 -13.22 -12.07
N LEU A 17 20.79 -13.31 -13.38
CA LEU A 17 19.76 -12.51 -14.06
C LEU A 17 18.32 -12.98 -13.77
N PHE A 18 18.12 -14.24 -13.37
CA PHE A 18 16.79 -14.78 -13.04
C PHE A 18 16.27 -14.39 -11.64
N LEU A 19 17.12 -13.84 -10.77
CA LEU A 19 16.72 -13.46 -9.40
C LEU A 19 16.18 -12.02 -9.29
N LEU A 20 16.13 -11.26 -10.39
CA LEU A 20 15.70 -9.87 -10.40
C LEU A 20 14.25 -9.66 -10.86
N THR A 21 13.46 -10.72 -11.07
CA THR A 21 12.01 -10.57 -11.30
C THR A 21 11.32 -10.35 -9.95
N ALA A 22 11.50 -9.17 -9.37
CA ALA A 22 10.59 -8.69 -8.34
C ALA A 22 9.18 -8.70 -8.94
N CYS A 23 8.29 -9.47 -8.29
CA CYS A 23 6.91 -9.62 -8.72
C CYS A 23 6.22 -8.26 -8.82
N ASP A 24 5.22 -8.21 -9.70
CA ASP A 24 4.41 -7.04 -10.05
C ASP A 24 3.63 -6.53 -8.82
N ASP A 25 4.31 -5.74 -7.98
CA ASP A 25 3.71 -5.04 -6.85
C ASP A 25 2.78 -3.97 -7.41
N SER A 26 1.48 -4.11 -7.12
CA SER A 26 0.45 -3.18 -7.57
C SER A 26 0.81 -1.77 -7.08
N LYS A 27 1.00 -0.83 -8.02
CA LYS A 27 1.43 0.52 -7.68
C LYS A 27 0.29 1.27 -6.96
N PRO A 28 0.54 1.87 -5.80
CA PRO A 28 -0.49 2.64 -5.11
C PRO A 28 -0.84 3.91 -5.88
N ILE A 29 -2.12 4.27 -5.85
CA ILE A 29 -2.66 5.54 -6.32
C ILE A 29 -2.68 6.50 -5.14
N VAL A 30 -1.95 7.61 -5.28
CA VAL A 30 -1.87 8.65 -4.24
C VAL A 30 -2.36 9.99 -4.78
N THR A 31 -3.12 10.72 -3.98
CA THR A 31 -3.61 12.06 -4.34
C THR A 31 -3.55 12.99 -3.14
N ILE A 32 -2.90 14.14 -3.32
CA ILE A 32 -2.84 15.24 -2.36
C ILE A 32 -3.73 16.35 -2.90
N TYR A 33 -4.84 16.64 -2.21
CA TYR A 33 -5.85 17.58 -2.69
C TYR A 33 -5.52 19.02 -2.32
N HIS A 34 -5.00 19.23 -1.10
CA HIS A 34 -4.68 20.54 -0.54
C HIS A 34 -3.20 20.54 -0.19
N LYS A 35 -2.36 21.21 -0.98
CA LYS A 35 -0.89 21.14 -0.84
C LYS A 35 -0.39 21.76 0.46
N GLU A 36 -1.18 22.64 1.07
CA GLU A 36 -0.92 23.29 2.34
C GLU A 36 -0.65 22.26 3.44
N ILE A 37 -1.27 21.07 3.36
CA ILE A 37 -1.07 20.00 4.34
C ILE A 37 0.36 19.44 4.36
N THR A 38 1.14 19.66 3.30
CA THR A 38 2.55 19.22 3.19
C THR A 38 3.56 20.28 3.64
N GLN A 39 3.07 21.49 3.96
CA GLN A 39 3.88 22.63 4.35
C GLN A 39 4.03 22.74 5.88
N THR A 40 3.01 22.31 6.63
CA THR A 40 2.98 22.37 8.10
C THR A 40 2.96 20.98 8.70
N PRO A 41 3.72 20.72 9.78
CA PRO A 41 3.61 19.45 10.51
C PRO A 41 2.18 19.18 10.97
N LEU A 42 1.76 17.91 10.86
CA LEU A 42 0.44 17.47 11.29
C LEU A 42 0.40 17.40 12.83
N PRO A 43 -0.49 18.16 13.50
CA PRO A 43 -0.47 18.27 14.97
C PRO A 43 -0.93 16.99 15.67
N CYS A 44 -1.89 16.29 15.09
CA CYS A 44 -2.43 15.02 15.56
C CYS A 44 -3.22 14.35 14.42
N MET A 45 -3.66 13.11 14.64
CA MET A 45 -4.70 12.44 13.86
C MET A 45 -5.61 11.61 14.77
N LYS A 46 -6.85 11.42 14.36
CA LYS A 46 -7.79 10.42 14.87
C LYS A 46 -7.86 9.26 13.90
N LEU A 47 -7.88 8.02 14.38
CA LEU A 47 -8.01 6.84 13.55
C LEU A 47 -9.48 6.39 13.41
N THR A 48 -9.86 5.90 12.25
CA THR A 48 -11.11 5.18 12.00
C THR A 48 -10.85 4.06 11.01
N VAL A 49 -11.17 2.80 11.36
CA VAL A 49 -10.96 1.63 10.49
C VAL A 49 -12.31 1.03 10.11
N PHE A 50 -12.53 0.72 8.82
CA PHE A 50 -13.78 0.14 8.33
C PHE A 50 -13.58 -0.93 7.22
N PRO A 51 -14.15 -2.14 7.35
CA PRO A 51 -14.85 -2.65 8.53
C PRO A 51 -13.90 -2.73 9.74
N GLU A 52 -14.48 -2.77 10.94
CA GLU A 52 -13.68 -2.83 12.17
C GLU A 52 -12.84 -4.11 12.18
N GLU A 53 -11.52 -3.94 12.28
CA GLU A 53 -10.54 -5.01 12.23
C GLU A 53 -9.46 -4.67 13.25
N LYS A 54 -9.35 -5.53 14.26
CA LYS A 54 -8.52 -5.26 15.44
C LYS A 54 -7.03 -5.28 15.11
N ASP A 55 -6.59 -6.21 14.27
CA ASP A 55 -5.18 -6.37 13.93
C ASP A 55 -4.67 -5.14 13.16
N LEU A 56 -5.45 -4.64 12.19
CA LEU A 56 -5.12 -3.41 11.44
C LEU A 56 -5.14 -2.18 12.34
N SER A 57 -6.12 -2.11 13.27
CA SER A 57 -6.21 -1.01 14.22
C SER A 57 -5.01 -1.00 15.18
N ASP A 58 -4.64 -2.16 15.71
CA ASP A 58 -3.50 -2.33 16.61
C ASP A 58 -2.17 -2.03 15.89
N THR A 59 -2.01 -2.47 14.65
CA THR A 59 -0.86 -2.10 13.81
C THR A 59 -0.76 -0.58 13.65
N LEU A 60 -1.84 0.10 13.28
CA LEU A 60 -1.82 1.56 13.11
C LEU A 60 -1.52 2.28 14.42
N MET A 61 -2.11 1.87 15.53
CA MET A 61 -1.87 2.45 16.86
C MET A 61 -0.40 2.31 17.30
N LYS A 62 0.34 1.30 16.82
CA LYS A 62 1.80 1.18 17.05
C LYS A 62 2.60 2.16 16.19
N LEU A 63 2.12 2.51 15.00
CA LEU A 63 2.81 3.39 14.05
C LEU A 63 2.63 4.87 14.42
N TYR A 64 1.52 5.24 15.05
CA TYR A 64 1.23 6.64 15.38
C TYR A 64 0.35 6.81 16.63
N PRO A 65 0.63 7.78 17.51
CA PRO A 65 -0.17 8.04 18.70
C PRO A 65 -1.46 8.81 18.35
N PHE A 66 -2.48 8.10 17.85
CA PHE A 66 -3.77 8.70 17.51
C PHE A 66 -4.50 9.27 18.73
N LYS A 67 -5.18 10.40 18.55
CA LYS A 67 -5.96 11.10 19.58
C LYS A 67 -7.42 11.22 19.15
N ASN A 68 -8.34 10.90 20.06
CA ASN A 68 -9.78 10.86 19.78
C ASN A 68 -10.42 12.25 19.54
N ASP A 69 -9.79 13.30 20.06
CA ASP A 69 -10.20 14.70 19.97
C ASP A 69 -9.56 15.45 18.79
N CYS A 70 -8.82 14.76 17.93
CA CYS A 70 -8.14 15.39 16.81
C CYS A 70 -9.09 15.76 15.65
N PRO A 71 -8.98 16.98 15.08
CA PRO A 71 -9.81 17.40 13.93
C PRO A 71 -9.44 16.73 12.61
N LEU A 72 -8.25 16.13 12.52
CA LEU A 72 -7.80 15.37 11.36
C LEU A 72 -8.15 13.90 11.56
N VAL A 73 -8.88 13.31 10.61
CA VAL A 73 -9.35 11.92 10.69
C VAL A 73 -8.68 11.12 9.58
N LEU A 74 -7.89 10.12 9.98
CA LEU A 74 -7.39 9.08 9.11
C LEU A 74 -8.41 7.94 9.06
N SER A 75 -9.09 7.81 7.93
CA SER A 75 -10.01 6.72 7.64
C SER A 75 -9.28 5.64 6.84
N VAL A 76 -9.12 4.46 7.42
CA VAL A 76 -8.57 3.27 6.74
C VAL A 76 -9.72 2.35 6.41
N SER A 77 -9.88 2.04 5.13
CA SER A 77 -10.93 1.13 4.67
C SER A 77 -10.39 0.07 3.74
N TYR A 78 -10.97 -1.11 3.81
CA TYR A 78 -10.57 -2.21 2.97
C TYR A 78 -11.77 -3.07 2.57
N LYS A 79 -11.59 -3.82 1.49
CA LYS A 79 -12.52 -4.88 1.09
C LYS A 79 -11.71 -6.06 0.62
N SER A 80 -12.12 -7.24 1.04
CA SER A 80 -11.52 -8.51 0.61
C SER A 80 -12.55 -9.36 -0.12
N SER A 81 -12.08 -10.40 -0.81
CA SER A 81 -12.93 -11.33 -1.56
C SER A 81 -13.76 -10.63 -2.64
N ILE A 82 -13.14 -9.69 -3.35
CA ILE A 82 -13.72 -9.03 -4.52
C ILE A 82 -13.76 -10.05 -5.66
N HIS A 83 -14.96 -10.52 -5.96
CA HIS A 83 -15.21 -11.41 -7.08
C HIS A 83 -15.63 -10.59 -8.30
N CYS A 84 -14.90 -10.77 -9.40
CA CYS A 84 -15.26 -10.21 -10.69
C CYS A 84 -16.02 -11.26 -11.50
N ASN A 85 -17.29 -10.98 -11.80
CA ASN A 85 -18.18 -11.89 -12.55
C ASN A 85 -18.37 -11.44 -14.01
N SER A 86 -17.60 -10.45 -14.49
CA SER A 86 -17.75 -9.96 -15.86
C SER A 86 -16.91 -10.76 -16.85
N GLY A 87 -17.55 -11.23 -17.93
CA GLY A 87 -16.86 -11.97 -19.00
C GLY A 87 -15.74 -11.16 -19.67
N TYR A 88 -15.82 -9.83 -19.65
CA TYR A 88 -14.78 -8.92 -20.14
C TYR A 88 -13.45 -9.02 -19.38
N ASN A 89 -13.47 -9.44 -18.12
CA ASN A 89 -12.26 -9.62 -17.31
C ASN A 89 -11.83 -11.09 -17.17
N ALA A 90 -12.51 -12.02 -17.84
CA ALA A 90 -12.27 -13.46 -17.74
C ALA A 90 -10.81 -13.83 -18.08
N CYS A 91 -10.20 -13.19 -19.08
CA CYS A 91 -8.79 -13.42 -19.40
C CYS A 91 -7.84 -12.98 -18.26
N ARG A 92 -8.09 -11.83 -17.62
CA ARG A 92 -7.25 -11.35 -16.51
C ARG A 92 -7.43 -12.21 -15.25
N GLN A 93 -8.64 -12.71 -15.03
CA GLN A 93 -8.95 -13.67 -13.96
C GLN A 93 -8.26 -15.01 -14.19
N ALA A 94 -8.31 -15.55 -15.42
CA ALA A 94 -7.65 -16.81 -15.78
C ALA A 94 -6.12 -16.76 -15.66
N LEU A 95 -5.52 -15.57 -15.83
CA LEU A 95 -4.09 -15.34 -15.67
C LEU A 95 -3.65 -15.10 -14.21
N GLY A 96 -4.56 -15.17 -13.23
CA GLY A 96 -4.24 -15.02 -11.80
C GLY A 96 -3.79 -13.62 -11.36
N ASN A 97 -3.89 -12.62 -12.25
CA ASN A 97 -3.41 -11.25 -12.02
C ASN A 97 -4.54 -10.27 -11.68
N PHE A 98 -5.69 -10.78 -11.23
CA PHE A 98 -6.82 -9.94 -10.85
C PHE A 98 -6.79 -9.61 -9.35
N PRO A 99 -6.95 -8.34 -8.93
CA PRO A 99 -6.98 -7.99 -7.53
C PRO A 99 -8.25 -8.52 -6.86
N THR A 100 -8.07 -9.14 -5.70
CA THR A 100 -9.16 -9.73 -4.91
C THR A 100 -9.52 -8.87 -3.71
N SER A 101 -8.83 -7.74 -3.55
CA SER A 101 -8.98 -6.86 -2.40
C SER A 101 -8.41 -5.48 -2.69
N TYR A 102 -8.75 -4.51 -1.85
CA TYR A 102 -8.10 -3.20 -1.85
C TYR A 102 -7.86 -2.71 -0.42
N LEU A 103 -6.90 -1.82 -0.29
CA LEU A 103 -6.67 -1.00 0.90
C LEU A 103 -6.73 0.48 0.51
N LYS A 104 -7.48 1.27 1.27
CA LYS A 104 -7.67 2.71 1.06
C LYS A 104 -7.46 3.47 2.35
N MET A 105 -6.63 4.52 2.32
CA MET A 105 -6.43 5.43 3.45
C MET A 105 -6.78 6.85 3.02
N GLU A 106 -7.65 7.52 3.77
CA GLU A 106 -8.07 8.90 3.51
C GLU A 106 -7.83 9.77 4.74
N LEU A 107 -7.09 10.88 4.56
CA LEU A 107 -6.97 11.90 5.60
C LEU A 107 -7.96 13.03 5.31
N ARG A 108 -8.87 13.27 6.25
CA ARG A 108 -9.88 14.33 6.18
C ARG A 108 -9.69 15.37 7.28
N ARG A 109 -10.04 16.61 6.97
CA ARG A 109 -10.27 17.69 7.94
C ARG A 109 -11.72 18.14 7.80
N GLY A 110 -12.58 17.75 8.75
CA GLY A 110 -14.03 17.86 8.56
C GLY A 110 -14.49 17.10 7.31
N LEU A 111 -15.18 17.78 6.39
CA LEU A 111 -15.62 17.21 5.11
C LEU A 111 -14.54 17.27 4.01
N GLY A 112 -13.45 18.03 4.22
CA GLY A 112 -12.42 18.23 3.23
C GLY A 112 -11.45 17.05 3.16
N LEU A 113 -11.39 16.37 2.03
CA LEU A 113 -10.36 15.36 1.75
C LEU A 113 -9.02 16.06 1.49
N GLN A 114 -8.00 15.66 2.23
CA GLN A 114 -6.67 16.26 2.17
C GLN A 114 -5.69 15.34 1.45
N TYR A 115 -5.76 14.05 1.74
CA TYR A 115 -4.90 13.01 1.20
C TYR A 115 -5.70 11.73 0.96
N SER A 116 -5.38 11.02 -0.12
CA SER A 116 -5.91 9.68 -0.40
C SER A 116 -4.78 8.77 -0.87
N TYR A 117 -4.74 7.57 -0.33
CA TYR A 117 -3.93 6.44 -0.76
C TYR A 117 -4.86 5.28 -1.08
N TYR A 118 -4.60 4.59 -2.19
CA TYR A 118 -5.35 3.41 -2.61
C TYR A 118 -4.40 2.39 -3.23
N ILE A 119 -4.55 1.12 -2.90
CA ILE A 119 -3.80 0.03 -3.52
C ILE A 119 -4.71 -1.18 -3.72
N ASP A 120 -4.60 -1.79 -4.89
CA ASP A 120 -5.20 -3.09 -5.21
C ASP A 120 -4.28 -4.21 -4.70
N LEU A 121 -4.86 -5.25 -4.09
CA LEU A 121 -4.15 -6.34 -3.44
C LEU A 121 -4.67 -7.69 -3.92
N LYS A 122 -3.78 -8.70 -3.93
CA LYS A 122 -4.11 -10.09 -4.30
C LYS A 122 -4.67 -10.92 -3.13
N SER A 123 -4.60 -10.41 -1.91
CA SER A 123 -5.05 -11.05 -0.68
C SER A 123 -5.53 -10.00 0.32
N LYS A 124 -6.32 -10.43 1.32
CA LYS A 124 -6.75 -9.56 2.44
C LYS A 124 -5.54 -8.73 2.93
N PRO A 125 -5.70 -7.40 3.11
CA PRO A 125 -4.62 -6.58 3.63
C PRO A 125 -4.12 -7.08 4.98
N ASP A 126 -2.80 -7.12 5.13
CA ASP A 126 -2.13 -7.49 6.37
C ASP A 126 -1.38 -6.31 7.02
N GLU A 127 -0.66 -6.60 8.10
CA GLU A 127 0.17 -5.62 8.82
C GLU A 127 1.20 -4.94 7.90
N ALA A 128 1.82 -5.68 6.98
CA ALA A 128 2.85 -5.15 6.09
C ALA A 128 2.24 -4.20 5.05
N ASP A 129 1.06 -4.52 4.51
CA ASP A 129 0.34 -3.64 3.58
C ASP A 129 -0.04 -2.31 4.23
N VAL A 130 -0.56 -2.38 5.45
CA VAL A 130 -0.96 -1.19 6.22
C VAL A 130 0.24 -0.36 6.65
N GLN A 131 1.31 -1.01 7.11
CA GLN A 131 2.55 -0.32 7.45
C GLN A 131 3.13 0.42 6.24
N LYS A 132 3.26 -0.25 5.08
CA LYS A 132 3.74 0.39 3.84
C LYS A 132 2.87 1.57 3.41
N GLY A 133 1.54 1.42 3.52
CA GLY A 133 0.60 2.50 3.22
C GLY A 133 0.76 3.70 4.14
N PHE A 134 0.98 3.44 5.44
CA PHE A 134 1.21 4.48 6.44
C PHE A 134 2.56 5.18 6.24
N GLU A 135 3.65 4.43 6.09
CA GLU A 135 5.00 4.96 5.79
C GLU A 135 4.99 5.85 4.54
N ARG A 136 4.23 5.45 3.52
CA ARG A 136 4.04 6.26 2.32
C ARG A 136 3.37 7.60 2.64
N MET A 137 2.30 7.57 3.44
CA MET A 137 1.62 8.77 3.90
C MET A 137 2.52 9.66 4.75
N GLU A 138 3.31 9.08 5.67
CA GLU A 138 4.27 9.83 6.48
C GLU A 138 5.27 10.58 5.62
N LYS A 139 5.81 9.91 4.59
CA LYS A 139 6.74 10.51 3.64
C LYS A 139 6.10 11.65 2.85
N ASP A 140 4.88 11.45 2.37
CA ASP A 140 4.18 12.42 1.53
C ASP A 140 3.70 13.64 2.33
N LEU A 141 3.35 13.45 3.61
CA LEU A 141 2.80 14.48 4.50
C LEU A 141 3.81 15.04 5.51
N LYS A 142 5.05 14.52 5.54
CA LYS A 142 6.09 14.88 6.51
C LYS A 142 5.60 14.76 7.96
N ILE A 143 4.90 13.67 8.25
CA ILE A 143 4.49 13.34 9.62
C ILE A 143 5.78 13.14 10.43
N GLY A 144 5.93 13.92 11.49
CA GLY A 144 7.19 14.02 12.23
C GLY A 144 7.61 12.69 12.86
N LYS A 145 8.93 12.50 12.97
CA LYS A 145 9.51 11.85 14.15
C LYS A 145 9.55 12.86 15.29
#